data_AF-A0A2E0SXW2-F1
#
_entry.id   AF-A0A2E0SXW2-F1
#
_cell.length_a   1.000
_cell.length_b   1.000
_cell.length_c   1.000
_cell.angle_alpha   90.00
_cell.angle_beta   90.00
_cell.angle_gamma   90.00
#
_symmetry.space_group_name_H-M   'P 1'
#
loop_
_entity.id
_entity.type
_entity.pdbx_description
1 polymer ?
#
loop_
_entity_poly.entity_id
_entity_poly.type
_entity_poly.pdbx_seq_one_letter_code
_entity_poly.pdbx_strand_id
1 'polypeptide(L)'
;MTDTDRTPWRTESILPSPPAGAVPVLHDREYRVESFLLDNGNLLIQGAVRDQKPPGVYIPDDPEPLTMHHMQVTLEVEFPSRIIVSVEARLLAYPHDLCPSIEQHYNKLVGLSIARGFTNTVRELFGGPRGCSHTTALLQAMAPIAMQSTKSIECIEAERAGEPNPIIVRPPSESWKTLTNTCHVWADDGPRKAEVERGGVQTIPVDIRLQQLGRRPRT
;
A
#
# COMPACT_ATOMS: atom_id res chain seq x y z
N MET A 1 -6.43 6.27 29.26
CA MET A 1 -6.08 5.96 27.86
C MET A 1 -4.59 6.14 27.75
N THR A 2 -3.84 5.05 27.84
CA THR A 2 -2.39 5.05 27.75
C THR A 2 -1.98 5.40 26.32
N ASP A 3 -1.19 6.45 26.17
CA ASP A 3 -0.50 6.81 24.93
C ASP A 3 0.43 5.65 24.55
N THR A 4 -0.06 4.76 23.69
CA THR A 4 0.64 3.53 23.30
C THR A 4 1.18 3.63 21.87
N ASP A 5 1.14 4.81 21.25
CA ASP A 5 1.06 4.90 19.78
C ASP A 5 2.09 5.81 19.10
N ARG A 6 3.29 5.94 19.67
CA ARG A 6 4.43 6.47 18.91
C ARG A 6 5.38 5.34 18.58
N THR A 7 4.98 4.47 17.66
CA THR A 7 5.96 3.63 16.97
C THR A 7 6.77 4.54 16.03
N PRO A 8 8.09 4.75 16.23
CA PRO A 8 8.84 5.81 15.54
C PRO A 8 8.70 5.80 14.01
N TRP A 9 8.71 4.60 13.42
CA TRP A 9 8.54 4.39 11.97
C TRP A 9 7.18 4.83 11.41
N ARG A 10 6.17 5.07 12.25
CA ARG A 10 4.85 5.58 11.84
C ARG A 10 4.78 7.11 11.81
N THR A 11 5.73 7.80 12.43
CA THR A 11 5.71 9.27 12.59
C THR A 11 6.89 9.99 11.94
N GLU A 12 7.88 9.25 11.46
CA GLU A 12 9.02 9.82 10.72
C GLU A 12 8.61 10.25 9.31
N SER A 13 9.17 11.37 8.84
CA SER A 13 8.98 11.82 7.45
C SER A 13 9.61 10.82 6.49
N ILE A 14 8.83 10.39 5.50
CA ILE A 14 9.31 9.57 4.37
C ILE A 14 9.83 10.42 3.20
N LEU A 15 9.72 11.76 3.30
CA LEU A 15 10.20 12.70 2.29
C LEU A 15 11.66 13.10 2.56
N PRO A 16 12.49 13.25 1.51
CA PRO A 16 13.81 13.86 1.67
C PRO A 16 13.67 15.33 2.05
N SER A 17 14.71 15.89 2.67
CA SER A 17 14.77 17.35 2.91
C SER A 17 14.72 18.11 1.58
N PRO A 18 13.92 19.19 1.48
CA PRO A 18 13.89 20.02 0.28
C PRO A 18 15.24 20.76 0.11
N PRO A 19 15.61 21.13 -1.13
CA PRO A 19 16.81 21.91 -1.38
C PRO A 19 16.69 23.31 -0.74
N ALA A 20 17.84 23.96 -0.49
CA ALA A 20 17.88 25.30 0.05
C ALA A 20 17.08 26.29 -0.83
N GLY A 21 16.24 27.11 -0.21
CA GLY A 21 15.40 28.10 -0.89
C GLY A 21 14.03 27.60 -1.37
N ALA A 22 13.72 26.31 -1.23
CA ALA A 22 12.39 25.76 -1.55
C ALA A 22 11.37 26.03 -0.42
N VAL A 23 10.97 27.29 -0.28
CA VAL A 23 10.00 27.76 0.71
C VAL A 23 9.05 28.81 0.09
N PRO A 24 7.78 28.88 0.54
CA PRO A 24 7.14 27.99 1.50
C PRO A 24 6.65 26.67 0.85
N VAL A 25 6.30 25.68 1.68
CA VAL A 25 5.54 24.50 1.23
C VAL A 25 4.18 24.98 0.72
N LEU A 26 3.73 24.50 -0.45
CA LEU A 26 2.47 24.96 -1.07
C LEU A 26 1.29 23.99 -0.88
N HIS A 27 1.60 22.72 -0.69
CA HIS A 27 0.65 21.63 -0.58
C HIS A 27 1.36 20.43 0.02
N ASP A 28 0.70 19.78 0.97
CA ASP A 28 1.15 18.51 1.55
C ASP A 28 0.10 17.44 1.24
N ARG A 29 0.54 16.31 0.67
CA ARG A 29 -0.32 15.16 0.41
C ARG A 29 0.34 13.92 0.99
N GLU A 30 -0.40 13.23 1.84
CA GLU A 30 0.02 11.96 2.41
C GLU A 30 -0.92 10.86 1.93
N TYR A 31 -0.34 9.73 1.54
CA TYR A 31 -1.06 8.45 1.43
C TYR A 31 -0.53 7.52 2.52
N ARG A 32 -1.44 6.88 3.25
CA ARG A 32 -1.11 5.79 4.15
C ARG A 32 -1.97 4.60 3.82
N VAL A 33 -1.34 3.44 3.66
CA VAL A 33 -2.03 2.19 3.41
C VAL A 33 -1.44 1.12 4.33
N GLU A 34 -2.32 0.43 5.05
CA GLU A 34 -1.97 -0.68 5.92
C GLU A 34 -2.80 -1.90 5.58
N SER A 35 -2.21 -3.07 5.78
CA SER A 35 -2.92 -4.33 5.63
C SER A 35 -2.85 -5.15 6.92
N PHE A 36 -3.92 -5.90 7.17
CA PHE A 36 -4.11 -6.71 8.36
C PHE A 36 -4.60 -8.09 7.95
N LEU A 37 -4.05 -9.13 8.57
CA LEU A 37 -4.58 -10.49 8.45
C LEU A 37 -5.77 -10.63 9.41
N LEU A 38 -6.94 -10.93 8.88
CA LEU A 38 -8.15 -11.17 9.66
C LEU A 38 -8.20 -12.63 10.15
N ASP A 39 -9.01 -12.89 11.18
CA ASP A 39 -9.18 -14.23 11.76
C ASP A 39 -9.78 -15.24 10.76
N ASN A 40 -10.55 -14.77 9.77
CA ASN A 40 -11.09 -15.59 8.69
C ASN A 40 -10.06 -15.89 7.58
N GLY A 41 -8.80 -15.42 7.71
CA GLY A 41 -7.75 -15.58 6.71
C GLY A 41 -7.76 -14.53 5.60
N ASN A 42 -8.76 -13.65 5.55
CA ASN A 42 -8.80 -12.58 4.57
C ASN A 42 -7.83 -11.44 4.92
N LEU A 43 -7.55 -10.63 3.90
CA LEU A 43 -6.76 -9.41 4.04
C LEU A 43 -7.68 -8.20 4.19
N LEU A 44 -7.59 -7.47 5.30
CA LEU A 44 -8.15 -6.13 5.41
C LEU A 44 -7.09 -5.13 4.93
N ILE A 45 -7.44 -4.23 4.03
CA ILE A 45 -6.56 -3.15 3.56
C ILE A 45 -7.25 -1.82 3.85
N GLN A 46 -6.63 -0.98 4.67
CA GLN A 46 -7.09 0.36 4.96
C GLN A 46 -6.18 1.37 4.30
N GLY A 47 -6.75 2.26 3.50
CA GLY A 47 -6.06 3.34 2.83
C GLY A 47 -6.65 4.68 3.25
N ALA A 48 -5.80 5.69 3.42
CA ALA A 48 -6.18 7.06 3.61
C ALA A 48 -5.35 7.98 2.73
N VAL A 49 -5.98 9.02 2.20
CA VAL A 49 -5.32 10.16 1.56
C VAL A 49 -5.74 11.43 2.28
N ARG A 50 -4.77 12.30 2.58
CA ARG A 50 -5.02 13.60 3.18
C ARG A 50 -4.25 14.68 2.42
N ASP A 51 -4.98 15.69 1.95
CA ASP A 51 -4.43 16.92 1.40
C ASP A 51 -4.53 18.05 2.41
N GLN A 52 -3.40 18.72 2.63
CA GLN A 52 -3.32 19.86 3.54
C GLN A 52 -2.70 21.07 2.85
N LYS A 53 -3.22 22.24 3.22
CA LYS A 53 -2.56 23.52 3.00
C LYS A 53 -1.77 23.88 4.25
N PRO A 54 -0.47 24.19 4.13
CA PRO A 54 0.31 24.59 5.29
C PRO A 54 -0.23 25.87 5.93
N PRO A 55 0.09 26.09 7.23
CA PRO A 55 -0.24 27.32 7.95
C PRO A 55 0.11 28.58 7.17
N GLY A 56 -0.74 29.61 7.26
CA GLY A 56 -0.49 30.91 6.64
C GLY A 56 -0.61 30.98 5.11
N VAL A 57 -0.69 29.85 4.39
CA VAL A 57 -0.66 29.84 2.91
C VAL A 57 -1.99 30.31 2.31
N TYR A 58 -3.12 29.87 2.87
CA TYR A 58 -4.46 30.23 2.39
C TYR A 58 -5.11 31.33 3.22
N ILE A 59 -4.87 31.32 4.53
CA ILE A 59 -5.38 32.31 5.47
C ILE A 59 -4.17 32.96 6.11
N PRO A 60 -3.89 34.26 5.82
CA PRO A 60 -2.82 34.98 6.49
C PRO A 60 -2.95 34.87 8.00
N ASP A 61 -1.82 34.66 8.68
CA ASP A 61 -1.70 34.55 10.14
C ASP A 61 -2.40 33.35 10.82
N ASP A 62 -3.00 32.42 10.07
CA ASP A 62 -3.51 31.16 10.62
C ASP A 62 -2.33 30.20 10.93
N PRO A 63 -2.12 29.82 12.20
CA PRO A 63 -1.03 28.92 12.59
C PRO A 63 -1.33 27.44 12.29
N GLU A 64 -2.57 27.09 11.94
CA GLU A 64 -2.99 25.71 11.72
C GLU A 64 -3.02 25.34 10.23
N PRO A 65 -2.71 24.08 9.88
CA PRO A 65 -2.91 23.59 8.53
C PRO A 65 -4.40 23.44 8.21
N LEU A 66 -4.77 23.67 6.95
CA LEU A 66 -6.13 23.46 6.46
C LEU A 66 -6.23 22.14 5.70
N THR A 67 -7.00 21.18 6.22
CA THR A 67 -7.29 19.93 5.50
C THR A 67 -8.32 20.18 4.40
N MET A 68 -7.89 20.05 3.14
CA MET A 68 -8.75 20.27 1.97
C MET A 68 -9.50 19.00 1.56
N HIS A 69 -8.82 17.86 1.65
CA HIS A 69 -9.36 16.56 1.29
C HIS A 69 -8.89 15.53 2.29
N HIS A 70 -9.80 14.68 2.76
CA HIS A 70 -9.47 13.52 3.56
C HIS A 70 -10.40 12.39 3.16
N MET A 71 -9.86 11.36 2.54
CA MET A 71 -10.64 10.18 2.12
C MET A 71 -10.03 8.93 2.70
N GLN A 72 -10.90 8.02 3.09
CA GLN A 72 -10.55 6.71 3.61
C GLN A 72 -11.25 5.63 2.78
N VAL A 73 -10.54 4.54 2.54
CA VAL A 73 -11.08 3.33 1.90
C VAL A 73 -10.64 2.12 2.68
N THR A 74 -11.60 1.29 3.06
CA THR A 74 -11.37 -0.03 3.63
C THR A 74 -11.80 -1.08 2.61
N LEU A 75 -10.92 -2.03 2.32
CA LEU A 75 -11.20 -3.19 1.47
C LEU A 75 -11.00 -4.45 2.29
N GLU A 76 -11.96 -5.36 2.31
CA GLU A 76 -11.70 -6.74 2.68
C GLU A 76 -11.50 -7.55 1.39
N VAL A 77 -10.41 -8.30 1.35
CA VAL A 77 -9.97 -9.05 0.18
C VAL A 77 -9.82 -10.51 0.57
N GLU A 78 -10.55 -11.38 -0.12
CA GLU A 78 -10.41 -12.82 0.01
C GLU A 78 -8.99 -13.25 -0.38
N PHE A 79 -8.38 -14.08 0.44
CA PHE A 79 -7.06 -14.65 0.19
C PHE A 79 -7.18 -16.18 0.06
N PRO A 80 -6.56 -16.82 -0.95
CA PRO A 80 -5.57 -16.27 -1.88
C PRO A 80 -6.13 -15.75 -3.22
N SER A 81 -7.46 -15.79 -3.45
CA SER A 81 -8.10 -15.44 -4.73
C SER A 81 -7.96 -13.96 -5.11
N ARG A 82 -7.78 -13.09 -4.12
CA ARG A 82 -7.67 -11.62 -4.24
C ARG A 82 -8.94 -10.97 -4.75
N ILE A 83 -10.09 -11.53 -4.42
CA ILE A 83 -11.40 -10.95 -4.73
C ILE A 83 -11.80 -10.00 -3.60
N ILE A 84 -12.23 -8.79 -3.95
CA ILE A 84 -12.74 -7.82 -2.98
C ILE A 84 -14.13 -8.29 -2.53
N VAL A 85 -14.30 -8.56 -1.24
CA VAL A 85 -15.57 -9.06 -0.67
C VAL A 85 -16.35 -7.96 0.06
N SER A 86 -15.67 -6.92 0.55
CA SER A 86 -16.31 -5.75 1.12
C SER A 86 -15.52 -4.48 0.86
N VAL A 87 -16.24 -3.35 0.81
CA VAL A 87 -15.69 -2.01 0.54
C VAL A 87 -16.41 -1.02 1.43
N GLU A 88 -15.66 -0.12 2.05
CA GLU A 88 -16.19 1.08 2.67
C GLU A 88 -15.35 2.27 2.22
N ALA A 89 -15.98 3.28 1.63
CA ALA A 89 -15.33 4.54 1.28
C ALA A 89 -15.96 5.68 2.09
N ARG A 90 -15.13 6.55 2.65
CA ARG A 90 -15.55 7.73 3.42
C ARG A 90 -14.82 8.97 2.94
N LEU A 91 -15.55 10.05 2.72
CA LEU A 91 -15.00 11.39 2.48
C LEU A 91 -15.20 12.19 3.76
N LEU A 92 -14.12 12.39 4.52
CA LEU A 92 -14.14 13.02 5.85
C LEU A 92 -13.90 14.53 5.80
N ALA A 93 -13.14 15.01 4.81
CA ALA A 93 -12.96 16.43 4.53
C ALA A 93 -13.03 16.65 3.02
N TYR A 94 -13.77 17.66 2.60
CA TYR A 94 -14.07 17.94 1.19
C TYR A 94 -14.54 19.40 1.04
N PRO A 95 -14.33 20.01 -0.14
CA PRO A 95 -14.69 21.41 -0.36
C PRO A 95 -16.17 21.65 -0.72
N HIS A 96 -16.91 20.60 -1.09
CA HIS A 96 -18.30 20.72 -1.58
C HIS A 96 -19.22 19.67 -0.97
N ASP A 97 -20.41 20.09 -0.53
CA ASP A 97 -21.38 19.24 0.18
C ASP A 97 -21.87 18.04 -0.64
N LEU A 98 -21.78 18.10 -1.96
CA LEU A 98 -22.16 16.99 -2.84
C LEU A 98 -21.08 15.90 -2.94
N CYS A 99 -19.85 16.14 -2.48
CA CYS A 99 -18.75 15.19 -2.61
C CYS A 99 -19.04 13.80 -1.99
N PRO A 100 -19.60 13.68 -0.76
CA PRO A 100 -19.88 12.37 -0.16
C PRO A 100 -20.93 11.53 -0.90
N SER A 101 -21.72 12.12 -1.80
CA SER A 101 -22.75 11.38 -2.55
C SER A 101 -22.19 10.21 -3.39
N ILE A 102 -20.89 10.21 -3.66
CA ILE A 102 -20.20 9.17 -4.42
C ILE A 102 -19.72 7.98 -3.55
N GLU A 103 -19.80 8.04 -2.22
CA GLU A 103 -19.25 7.00 -1.32
C GLU A 103 -19.74 5.60 -1.67
N GLN A 104 -21.05 5.42 -1.81
CA GLN A 104 -21.67 4.13 -2.15
C GLN A 104 -21.32 3.66 -3.57
N HIS A 105 -20.86 4.55 -4.45
CA HIS A 105 -20.47 4.19 -5.81
C HIS A 105 -19.28 3.22 -5.84
N TYR A 106 -18.42 3.27 -4.81
CA TYR A 106 -17.26 2.41 -4.69
C TYR A 106 -17.61 0.94 -4.40
N ASN A 107 -18.85 0.62 -4.04
CA ASN A 107 -19.34 -0.77 -3.93
C ASN A 107 -19.24 -1.55 -5.25
N LYS A 108 -19.11 -0.85 -6.40
CA LYS A 108 -18.79 -1.48 -7.69
C LYS A 108 -17.48 -2.27 -7.71
N LEU A 109 -16.61 -2.09 -6.71
CA LEU A 109 -15.39 -2.86 -6.55
C LEU A 109 -15.63 -4.27 -6.00
N VAL A 110 -16.75 -4.51 -5.31
CA VAL A 110 -17.08 -5.83 -4.74
C VAL A 110 -17.22 -6.86 -5.86
N GLY A 111 -16.57 -8.02 -5.67
CA GLY A 111 -16.49 -9.10 -6.66
C GLY A 111 -15.37 -8.94 -7.69
N LEU A 112 -14.65 -7.80 -7.70
CA LEU A 112 -13.51 -7.59 -8.59
C LEU A 112 -12.21 -8.11 -7.97
N SER A 113 -11.28 -8.55 -8.81
CA SER A 113 -9.94 -8.92 -8.36
C SER A 113 -9.06 -7.67 -8.19
N ILE A 114 -8.38 -7.55 -7.04
CA ILE A 114 -7.38 -6.50 -6.78
C ILE A 114 -5.99 -6.81 -7.37
N ALA A 115 -5.88 -7.86 -8.19
CA ALA A 115 -4.63 -8.28 -8.82
C ALA A 115 -4.38 -7.58 -10.17
N ARG A 116 -3.73 -8.28 -11.11
CA ARG A 116 -3.39 -7.75 -12.44
C ARG A 116 -4.64 -7.22 -13.16
N GLY A 117 -4.57 -5.97 -13.64
CA GLY A 117 -5.68 -5.30 -14.33
C GLY A 117 -6.53 -4.38 -13.44
N PHE A 118 -6.36 -4.43 -12.12
CA PHE A 118 -7.14 -3.61 -11.18
C PHE A 118 -7.02 -2.10 -11.46
N THR A 119 -5.81 -1.60 -11.68
CA THR A 119 -5.59 -0.16 -11.98
C THR A 119 -6.37 0.32 -13.22
N ASN A 120 -6.48 -0.51 -14.25
CA ASN A 120 -7.26 -0.16 -15.45
C ASN A 120 -8.76 -0.18 -15.13
N THR A 121 -9.21 -1.21 -14.41
CA THR A 121 -10.59 -1.33 -13.93
C THR A 121 -11.01 -0.12 -13.09
N VAL A 122 -10.14 0.34 -12.18
CA VAL A 122 -10.36 1.56 -11.37
C VAL A 122 -10.50 2.80 -12.26
N ARG A 123 -9.67 2.95 -13.30
CA ARG A 123 -9.77 4.07 -14.24
C ARG A 123 -11.04 4.03 -15.08
N GLU A 124 -11.46 2.84 -15.51
CA GLU A 124 -12.71 2.65 -16.26
C GLU A 124 -13.92 3.00 -15.39
N LEU A 125 -13.99 2.47 -14.16
CA LEU A 125 -15.12 2.68 -13.27
C LEU A 125 -15.18 4.11 -12.72
N PHE A 126 -14.05 4.67 -12.28
CA PHE A 126 -14.01 5.88 -11.44
C PHE A 126 -13.21 7.05 -12.05
N GLY A 127 -12.70 6.90 -13.27
CA GLY A 127 -11.96 7.95 -13.96
C GLY A 127 -12.84 9.16 -14.33
N GLY A 128 -12.24 10.36 -14.25
CA GLY A 128 -12.90 11.61 -14.63
C GLY A 128 -14.13 11.90 -13.76
N PRO A 129 -15.30 12.22 -14.34
CA PRO A 129 -16.48 12.63 -13.57
C PRO A 129 -17.18 11.47 -12.85
N ARG A 130 -16.70 10.22 -12.98
CA ARG A 130 -17.32 9.02 -12.38
C ARG A 130 -16.83 8.72 -10.97
N GLY A 131 -15.88 9.49 -10.44
CA GLY A 131 -15.32 9.27 -9.12
C GLY A 131 -14.59 10.50 -8.57
N CYS A 132 -14.13 10.39 -7.32
CA CYS A 132 -13.21 11.36 -6.75
C CYS A 132 -11.79 11.08 -7.25
N SER A 133 -11.07 12.11 -7.74
CA SER A 133 -9.69 11.96 -8.17
C SER A 133 -8.78 11.45 -7.03
N HIS A 134 -9.02 11.87 -5.79
CA HIS A 134 -8.27 11.45 -4.61
C HIS A 134 -8.47 9.97 -4.29
N THR A 135 -9.72 9.52 -4.16
CA THR A 135 -10.02 8.10 -3.91
C THR A 135 -9.57 7.21 -5.06
N THR A 136 -9.67 7.68 -6.30
CA THR A 136 -9.18 6.93 -7.48
C THR A 136 -7.67 6.74 -7.43
N ALA A 137 -6.90 7.77 -7.05
CA ALA A 137 -5.46 7.65 -6.86
C ALA A 137 -5.11 6.76 -5.65
N LEU A 138 -5.85 6.89 -4.55
CA LEU A 138 -5.69 6.06 -3.36
C LEU A 138 -5.88 4.57 -3.69
N LEU A 139 -6.93 4.20 -4.43
CA LEU A 139 -7.16 2.81 -4.86
C LEU A 139 -5.98 2.23 -5.67
N GLN A 140 -5.34 3.05 -6.51
CA GLN A 140 -4.15 2.64 -7.26
C GLN A 140 -2.94 2.42 -6.33
N ALA A 141 -2.82 3.21 -5.26
CA ALA A 141 -1.78 3.04 -4.24
C ALA A 141 -2.05 1.82 -3.33
N MET A 142 -3.31 1.44 -3.12
CA MET A 142 -3.69 0.29 -2.29
C MET A 142 -3.42 -1.06 -2.96
N ALA A 143 -3.59 -1.15 -4.28
CA ALA A 143 -3.54 -2.45 -4.98
C ALA A 143 -2.23 -3.24 -4.80
N PRO A 144 -1.03 -2.62 -4.88
CA PRO A 144 0.23 -3.34 -4.65
C PRO A 144 0.35 -3.94 -3.25
N ILE A 145 -0.29 -3.34 -2.23
CA ILE A 145 -0.23 -3.84 -0.83
C ILE A 145 -0.88 -5.22 -0.73
N ALA A 146 -1.98 -5.46 -1.45
CA ALA A 146 -2.63 -6.77 -1.50
C ALA A 146 -1.68 -7.88 -1.96
N MET A 147 -0.84 -7.56 -2.96
CA MET A 147 0.13 -8.47 -3.52
C MET A 147 1.31 -8.67 -2.57
N GLN A 148 1.86 -7.57 -2.05
CA GLN A 148 3.07 -7.55 -1.24
C GLN A 148 2.86 -8.15 0.17
N SER A 149 1.63 -8.18 0.66
CA SER A 149 1.29 -8.79 1.96
C SER A 149 1.40 -10.32 1.96
N THR A 150 1.40 -10.97 0.79
CA THR A 150 1.41 -12.45 0.65
C THR A 150 2.50 -13.11 1.50
N LYS A 151 3.75 -12.62 1.43
CA LYS A 151 4.87 -13.21 2.17
C LYS A 151 4.80 -12.97 3.68
N SER A 152 4.19 -11.87 4.11
CA SER A 152 3.94 -11.63 5.53
C SER A 152 2.89 -12.60 6.07
N ILE A 153 1.83 -12.88 5.30
CA ILE A 153 0.81 -13.87 5.65
C ILE A 153 1.46 -15.25 5.79
N GLU A 154 2.23 -15.70 4.78
CA GLU A 154 2.95 -16.99 4.85
C GLU A 154 3.87 -17.09 6.08
N CYS A 155 4.53 -15.99 6.48
CA CYS A 155 5.35 -15.98 7.70
C CYS A 155 4.53 -16.16 8.98
N ILE A 156 3.38 -15.50 9.06
CA ILE A 156 2.48 -15.59 10.23
C ILE A 156 1.87 -16.99 10.30
N GLU A 157 1.46 -17.55 9.16
CA GLU A 157 0.91 -18.92 9.08
C GLU A 157 1.96 -19.96 9.48
N ALA A 158 3.20 -19.85 8.98
CA ALA A 158 4.29 -20.73 9.36
C ALA A 158 4.58 -20.63 10.87
N GLU A 159 4.62 -19.43 11.44
CA GLU A 159 4.78 -19.24 12.88
C GLU A 159 3.66 -19.93 13.69
N ARG A 160 2.40 -19.75 13.27
CA ARG A 160 1.24 -20.42 13.90
C ARG A 160 1.31 -21.95 13.81
N ALA A 161 1.85 -22.47 12.72
CA ALA A 161 2.03 -23.91 12.49
C ALA A 161 3.29 -24.50 13.17
N GLY A 162 4.16 -23.67 13.75
CA GLY A 162 5.46 -24.11 14.27
C GLY A 162 6.47 -24.47 13.17
N GLU A 163 6.25 -23.96 11.96
CA GLU A 163 7.08 -24.19 10.78
C GLU A 163 8.18 -23.13 10.64
N PRO A 164 9.27 -23.41 9.90
CA PRO A 164 10.32 -22.43 9.65
C PRO A 164 9.80 -21.20 8.90
N ASN A 165 10.26 -20.01 9.29
CA ASN A 165 9.92 -18.77 8.59
C ASN A 165 10.39 -18.81 7.13
N PRO A 166 9.49 -18.69 6.13
CA PRO A 166 9.78 -18.90 4.71
C PRO A 166 10.65 -17.79 4.08
N ILE A 167 10.86 -16.67 4.78
CA ILE A 167 11.77 -15.60 4.38
C ILE A 167 13.20 -15.87 4.87
N ILE A 168 13.36 -16.63 5.95
CA ILE A 168 14.68 -17.01 6.51
C ILE A 168 15.14 -18.36 5.96
N VAL A 169 14.24 -19.34 5.91
CA VAL A 169 14.45 -20.69 5.34
C VAL A 169 13.76 -20.72 3.98
N ARG A 170 14.53 -20.66 2.89
CA ARG A 170 14.00 -20.47 1.53
C ARG A 170 14.15 -21.76 0.72
N PRO A 171 13.18 -22.69 0.75
CA PRO A 171 13.23 -23.84 -0.13
C PRO A 171 13.19 -23.39 -1.60
N PRO A 172 13.75 -24.18 -2.53
CA PRO A 172 13.61 -23.92 -3.96
C PRO A 172 12.14 -23.74 -4.33
N SER A 173 11.81 -22.62 -4.95
CA SER A 173 10.44 -22.34 -5.39
C SER A 173 10.44 -21.53 -6.68
N GLU A 174 9.36 -21.67 -7.44
CA GLU A 174 9.13 -20.89 -8.66
C GLU A 174 8.35 -19.60 -8.38
N SER A 175 8.34 -19.10 -7.13
CA SER A 175 7.59 -17.90 -6.75
C SER A 175 8.00 -16.67 -7.56
N TRP A 176 9.23 -16.66 -8.07
CA TRP A 176 9.74 -15.62 -8.98
C TRP A 176 8.90 -15.45 -10.24
N LYS A 177 8.20 -16.51 -10.72
CA LYS A 177 7.30 -16.42 -11.88
C LYS A 177 6.16 -15.42 -11.64
N THR A 178 5.76 -15.23 -10.39
CA THR A 178 4.73 -14.24 -10.02
C THR A 178 5.23 -12.80 -10.06
N LEU A 179 6.56 -12.60 -10.10
CA LEU A 179 7.21 -11.30 -10.19
C LEU A 179 7.42 -10.86 -11.65
N THR A 180 7.24 -11.74 -12.63
CA THR A 180 7.41 -11.40 -14.04
C THR A 180 6.46 -10.26 -14.47
N ASN A 181 7.03 -9.24 -15.09
CA ASN A 181 6.40 -7.99 -15.50
C ASN A 181 5.76 -7.19 -14.35
N THR A 182 6.26 -7.32 -13.11
CA THR A 182 5.80 -6.48 -11.98
C THR A 182 6.65 -5.23 -11.76
N CYS A 183 7.89 -5.19 -12.25
CA CYS A 183 8.74 -4.00 -12.26
C CYS A 183 9.82 -4.08 -13.34
N HIS A 184 10.58 -3.00 -13.54
CA HIS A 184 11.62 -2.93 -14.57
C HIS A 184 12.70 -4.02 -14.43
N VAL A 185 13.05 -4.39 -13.20
CA VAL A 185 14.05 -5.45 -12.93
C VAL A 185 13.51 -6.82 -13.34
N TRP A 186 12.21 -7.05 -13.11
CA TRP A 186 11.52 -8.31 -13.41
C TRP A 186 10.78 -8.29 -14.76
N ALA A 187 11.22 -7.46 -15.70
CA ALA A 187 10.76 -7.55 -17.08
C ALA A 187 10.94 -8.98 -17.62
N ASP A 188 10.09 -9.39 -18.55
CA ASP A 188 10.10 -10.74 -19.11
C ASP A 188 11.42 -11.10 -19.83
N ASP A 189 12.11 -10.10 -20.34
CA ASP A 189 13.44 -10.14 -20.95
C ASP A 189 14.54 -9.55 -20.03
N GLY A 190 14.19 -9.31 -18.75
CA GLY A 190 15.04 -8.62 -17.79
C GLY A 190 16.21 -9.47 -17.27
N PRO A 191 17.34 -8.84 -16.91
CA PRO A 191 18.54 -9.54 -16.45
C PRO A 191 18.30 -10.38 -15.19
N ARG A 192 17.39 -9.94 -14.33
CA ARG A 192 17.08 -10.63 -13.07
C ARG A 192 16.35 -11.95 -13.29
N LYS A 193 15.41 -12.01 -14.23
CA LYS A 193 14.71 -13.24 -14.58
C LYS A 193 15.70 -14.26 -15.14
N ALA A 194 16.54 -13.83 -16.09
CA ALA A 194 17.58 -14.67 -16.68
C ALA A 194 18.59 -15.20 -15.64
N GLU A 195 18.90 -14.41 -14.60
CA GLU A 195 19.76 -14.84 -13.49
C GLU A 195 19.12 -15.96 -12.66
N VAL A 196 17.86 -15.81 -12.28
CA VAL A 196 17.13 -16.79 -11.46
C VAL A 196 16.89 -18.08 -12.25
N GLU A 197 16.60 -17.99 -13.54
CA GLU A 197 16.46 -19.16 -14.43
C GLU A 197 17.75 -19.98 -14.55
N ARG A 198 18.92 -19.33 -14.38
CA ARG A 198 20.24 -20.00 -14.30
C ARG A 198 20.59 -20.48 -12.89
N GLY A 199 19.67 -20.44 -11.93
CA GLY A 199 19.89 -20.85 -10.55
C GLY A 199 20.46 -19.76 -9.64
N GLY A 200 20.44 -18.50 -10.07
CA GLY A 200 20.87 -17.36 -9.25
C GLY A 200 19.95 -17.12 -8.05
N VAL A 201 20.52 -16.67 -6.93
CA VAL A 201 19.79 -16.45 -5.68
C VAL A 201 19.20 -15.04 -5.63
N GLN A 202 18.02 -14.88 -5.04
CA GLN A 202 17.43 -13.57 -4.77
C GLN A 202 17.94 -12.97 -3.47
N THR A 203 18.66 -11.86 -3.61
CA THR A 203 18.98 -10.98 -2.49
C THR A 203 17.82 -10.01 -2.26
N ILE A 204 17.37 -9.94 -1.02
CA ILE A 204 16.33 -9.00 -0.57
C ILE A 204 16.84 -8.19 0.63
N PRO A 205 16.22 -7.04 0.98
CA PRO A 205 16.65 -6.23 2.11
C PRO A 205 16.76 -6.99 3.44
N VAL A 206 15.97 -8.06 3.61
CA VAL A 206 16.07 -8.94 4.79
C VAL A 206 17.46 -9.59 4.91
N ASP A 207 18.15 -9.88 3.80
CA ASP A 207 19.48 -10.48 3.84
C ASP A 207 20.52 -9.51 4.43
N ILE A 208 20.42 -8.23 4.07
CA ILE A 208 21.24 -7.15 4.67
C ILE A 208 20.93 -7.04 6.16
N ARG A 209 19.64 -7.07 6.54
CA ARG A 209 19.24 -6.96 7.94
C ARG A 209 19.71 -8.16 8.76
N LEU A 210 19.65 -9.38 8.21
CA LEU A 210 20.17 -10.58 8.85
C LEU A 210 21.67 -10.45 9.11
N GLN A 211 22.44 -9.96 8.13
CA GLN A 211 23.88 -9.73 8.29
C GLN A 211 24.19 -8.72 9.41
N GLN A 212 23.46 -7.60 9.47
CA GLN A 212 23.59 -6.61 10.55
C GLN A 212 23.31 -7.20 11.94
N LEU A 213 22.48 -8.25 12.01
CA LEU A 213 22.16 -8.98 13.24
C LEU A 213 23.13 -10.15 13.52
N GLY A 214 24.18 -10.32 12.72
CA GLY A 214 25.10 -11.47 12.82
C GLY A 214 24.49 -12.80 12.38
N ARG A 215 23.44 -12.78 11.57
CA ARG A 215 22.71 -13.95 11.06
C ARG A 215 22.90 -14.10 9.55
N ARG A 216 22.60 -15.30 9.02
CA ARG A 216 22.55 -15.57 7.58
C ARG A 216 21.25 -16.28 7.21
N PRO A 217 20.73 -16.07 5.99
CA PRO A 217 19.65 -16.91 5.46
C PRO A 217 20.06 -18.38 5.49
N ARG A 218 19.11 -19.27 5.73
CA ARG A 218 19.32 -20.73 5.63
C ARG A 218 18.69 -21.17 4.31
N THR A 219 19.51 -21.76 3.45
CA THR A 219 19.05 -22.45 2.22
C THR A 219 18.58 -23.85 2.56
#